data_AF-A0A431TMQ7-F1
#
_entry.id   AF-A0A431TMQ7-F1
#
_cell.length_a   1.000
_cell.length_b   1.000
_cell.length_c   1.000
_cell.angle_alpha   90.00
_cell.angle_beta   90.00
_cell.angle_gamma   90.00
#
_symmetry.space_group_name_H-M   'P 1'
#
loop_
_entity.id
_entity.type
_entity.pdbx_description
1 polymer ?
#
loop_
_entity_poly.entity_id
_entity_poly.type
_entity_poly.pdbx_seq_one_letter_code
_entity_poly.pdbx_strand_id
1 'polypeptide(L)'
;MSRKIFPALLLASLAAMAGTTHAQQPPGGQTMEERLRAQLRATTTQLQQVQNELAALKAGQQPAMAQAAPAKPELDVLKKELSQTQAQLAAERQAREAASAGSQQLRQQAQAASDKATAQVAQYRNAYDELLKMARTSEAERQRLATEAATHRTAITQCEAKNAQLYAVGQEILGAYETMDVGTVLASRQPFAAQSRVKYEQIAQQYGDRLYESKFDVRAVAAPAPAPAAAAASAPAAGDKERRQ
;
A
#
# COMPACT_ATOMS: atom_id res chain seq x y z
N MET A 1 -38.74 29.29 -1.19
CA MET A 1 -37.88 28.39 -1.96
C MET A 1 -36.98 27.63 -1.00
N SER A 2 -36.71 26.36 -1.32
CA SER A 2 -36.01 25.33 -0.52
C SER A 2 -36.87 24.59 0.52
N ARG A 3 -37.41 23.43 0.10
CA ARG A 3 -38.10 22.42 0.90
C ARG A 3 -37.14 21.25 1.14
N LYS A 4 -36.96 20.83 2.39
CA LYS A 4 -36.54 19.46 2.75
C LYS A 4 -37.60 18.90 3.69
N ILE A 5 -37.91 17.63 3.44
CA ILE A 5 -39.14 16.96 3.83
C ILE A 5 -38.76 15.67 4.59
N PHE A 6 -39.56 15.41 5.64
CA PHE A 6 -39.91 14.14 6.29
C PHE A 6 -39.09 13.58 7.47
N PRO A 7 -39.80 12.90 8.41
CA PRO A 7 -39.68 13.11 9.84
C PRO A 7 -39.30 11.83 10.60
N ALA A 8 -38.80 11.98 11.81
CA ALA A 8 -38.59 10.90 12.75
C ALA A 8 -39.55 11.07 13.92
N LEU A 9 -40.52 10.16 14.06
CA LEU A 9 -41.23 9.96 15.32
C LEU A 9 -41.75 8.52 15.42
N LEU A 10 -41.64 8.00 16.65
CA LEU A 10 -42.41 6.93 17.28
C LEU A 10 -41.82 5.51 17.34
N LEU A 11 -41.16 5.29 18.49
CA LEU A 11 -41.40 4.25 19.51
C LEU A 11 -41.42 2.78 19.03
N ALA A 12 -40.42 1.97 19.37
CA ALA A 12 -40.14 1.42 20.71
C ALA A 12 -41.28 0.56 21.28
N SER A 13 -41.18 -0.76 21.09
CA SER A 13 -41.07 -1.76 22.18
C SER A 13 -41.38 -3.16 21.63
N LEU A 14 -40.33 -3.91 21.29
CA LEU A 14 -40.39 -5.32 20.91
C LEU A 14 -39.93 -6.14 22.12
N ALA A 15 -40.87 -6.76 22.82
CA ALA A 15 -40.60 -7.76 23.86
C ALA A 15 -40.88 -9.16 23.27
N ALA A 16 -39.94 -10.05 23.52
CA ALA A 16 -39.80 -11.37 22.93
C ALA A 16 -40.80 -12.41 23.49
N MET A 17 -41.21 -13.30 22.59
CA MET A 17 -41.39 -14.76 22.74
C MET A 17 -41.38 -15.37 24.15
N ALA A 18 -42.48 -16.07 24.50
CA ALA A 18 -42.48 -17.51 24.82
C ALA A 18 -43.89 -18.03 25.19
N GLY A 19 -44.29 -19.14 24.56
CA GLY A 19 -44.84 -20.29 25.28
C GLY A 19 -46.35 -20.42 25.57
N THR A 20 -47.01 -21.27 24.77
CA THR A 20 -47.95 -22.36 25.18
C THR A 20 -49.21 -21.97 25.97
N THR A 21 -50.44 -22.21 25.49
CA THR A 21 -51.04 -23.56 25.39
C THR A 21 -52.39 -23.49 24.67
N HIS A 22 -52.61 -24.42 23.73
CA HIS A 22 -53.93 -24.82 23.23
C HIS A 22 -54.51 -25.88 24.19
N ALA A 23 -55.81 -25.83 24.43
CA ALA A 23 -56.57 -26.95 25.00
C ALA A 23 -57.75 -27.27 24.07
N GLN A 24 -57.77 -28.53 23.63
CA GLN A 24 -58.72 -29.16 22.70
C GLN A 24 -60.06 -29.55 23.36
N GLN A 25 -61.10 -29.52 22.51
CA GLN A 25 -62.43 -30.18 22.50
C GLN A 25 -62.47 -31.65 23.04
N PRO A 26 -63.63 -32.38 23.21
CA PRO A 26 -64.67 -32.67 22.18
C PRO A 26 -66.12 -33.01 22.71
N PRO A 27 -67.02 -33.70 21.96
CA PRO A 27 -68.00 -33.15 20.98
C PRO A 27 -69.47 -33.67 21.15
N GLY A 28 -70.42 -33.14 20.35
CA GLY A 28 -71.80 -33.66 20.21
C GLY A 28 -72.32 -33.65 18.75
N GLY A 29 -72.42 -34.86 18.17
CA GLY A 29 -73.27 -35.36 17.07
C GLY A 29 -73.79 -34.45 15.94
N GLN A 30 -73.09 -34.46 14.79
CA GLN A 30 -73.74 -34.44 13.46
C GLN A 30 -73.33 -35.73 12.75
N THR A 31 -74.28 -36.56 12.33
CA THR A 31 -73.98 -37.87 11.73
C THR A 31 -73.43 -37.69 10.31
N MET A 32 -72.61 -38.65 9.82
CA MET A 32 -72.02 -38.59 8.47
C MET A 32 -73.09 -38.39 7.39
N GLU A 33 -74.28 -38.98 7.54
CA GLU A 33 -75.41 -38.81 6.64
C GLU A 33 -75.94 -37.37 6.57
N GLU A 34 -75.91 -36.65 7.68
CA GLU A 34 -76.31 -35.25 7.76
C GLU A 34 -75.32 -34.36 7.01
N ARG A 35 -74.04 -34.72 7.07
CA ARG A 35 -72.97 -34.10 6.28
C ARG A 35 -73.11 -34.38 4.78
N LEU A 36 -73.45 -35.62 4.38
CA LEU A 36 -73.71 -35.94 2.96
C LEU A 36 -74.97 -35.23 2.43
N ARG A 37 -76.05 -35.13 3.25
CA ARG A 37 -77.25 -34.37 2.87
C ARG A 37 -76.96 -32.87 2.76
N ALA A 38 -76.15 -32.30 3.65
CA ALA A 38 -75.70 -30.92 3.53
C ALA A 38 -74.86 -30.71 2.25
N GLN A 39 -73.99 -31.67 1.91
CA GLN A 39 -73.15 -31.60 0.72
C GLN A 39 -73.96 -31.71 -0.58
N LEU A 40 -74.98 -32.59 -0.63
CA LEU A 40 -75.91 -32.70 -1.76
C LEU A 40 -76.81 -31.46 -1.93
N ARG A 41 -77.24 -30.84 -0.83
CA ARG A 41 -77.97 -29.56 -0.89
C ARG A 41 -77.05 -28.45 -1.40
N ALA A 42 -75.81 -28.40 -0.92
CA ALA A 42 -74.82 -27.42 -1.37
C ALA A 42 -74.50 -27.56 -2.86
N THR A 43 -74.31 -28.78 -3.37
CA THR A 43 -74.06 -29.00 -4.82
C THR A 43 -75.29 -28.73 -5.67
N THR A 44 -76.50 -29.01 -5.18
CA THR A 44 -77.75 -28.64 -5.86
C THR A 44 -77.91 -27.12 -5.95
N THR A 45 -77.66 -26.40 -4.84
CA THR A 45 -77.69 -24.93 -4.86
C THR A 45 -76.61 -24.36 -5.77
N GLN A 46 -75.44 -24.97 -5.82
CA GLN A 46 -74.35 -24.56 -6.71
C GLN A 46 -74.70 -24.79 -8.19
N LEU A 47 -75.36 -25.91 -8.53
CA LEU A 47 -75.86 -26.16 -9.88
C LEU A 47 -76.95 -25.17 -10.30
N GLN A 48 -77.89 -24.85 -9.41
CA GLN A 48 -78.91 -23.82 -9.69
C GLN A 48 -78.29 -22.43 -9.83
N GLN A 49 -77.29 -22.09 -9.01
CA GLN A 49 -76.55 -20.84 -9.15
C GLN A 49 -75.82 -20.76 -10.49
N VAL A 50 -75.07 -21.80 -10.88
CA VAL A 50 -74.35 -21.83 -12.17
C VAL A 50 -75.33 -21.81 -13.35
N GLN A 51 -76.48 -22.47 -13.24
CA GLN A 51 -77.49 -22.45 -14.30
C GLN A 51 -78.16 -21.07 -14.43
N ASN A 52 -78.40 -20.39 -13.30
CA ASN A 52 -78.88 -19.00 -13.29
C ASN A 52 -77.81 -18.03 -13.80
N GLU A 53 -76.54 -18.25 -13.49
CA GLU A 53 -75.41 -17.47 -14.04
C GLU A 53 -75.29 -17.67 -15.56
N LEU A 54 -75.41 -18.90 -16.06
CA LEU A 54 -75.43 -19.18 -17.50
C LEU A 54 -76.64 -18.54 -18.19
N ALA A 55 -77.82 -18.60 -17.56
CA ALA A 55 -79.01 -17.94 -18.07
C ALA A 55 -78.87 -16.41 -18.07
N ALA A 56 -78.27 -15.83 -17.02
CA ALA A 56 -77.99 -14.40 -16.93
C ALA A 56 -76.95 -13.95 -17.95
N LEU A 57 -75.88 -14.73 -18.15
CA LEU A 57 -74.86 -14.46 -19.17
C LEU A 57 -75.44 -14.57 -20.58
N LYS A 58 -76.26 -15.59 -20.86
CA LYS A 58 -76.90 -15.78 -22.18
C LYS A 58 -77.98 -14.72 -22.45
N ALA A 59 -78.73 -14.33 -21.44
CA ALA A 59 -79.70 -13.23 -21.52
C ALA A 59 -79.02 -11.85 -21.59
N GLY A 60 -77.80 -11.69 -21.07
CA GLY A 60 -76.98 -10.49 -21.26
C GLY A 60 -76.29 -10.41 -22.62
N GLN A 61 -76.00 -11.57 -23.24
CA GLN A 61 -75.43 -11.65 -24.59
C GLN A 61 -76.42 -11.24 -25.70
N GLN A 62 -77.71 -11.54 -25.56
CA GLN A 62 -78.73 -11.16 -26.56
C GLN A 62 -78.92 -9.64 -26.75
N PRO A 63 -79.04 -8.80 -25.70
CA PRO A 63 -79.10 -7.35 -25.83
C PRO A 63 -77.74 -6.77 -26.22
N ALA A 64 -76.62 -7.38 -25.82
CA ALA A 64 -75.29 -6.97 -26.26
C ALA A 64 -75.08 -7.19 -27.78
N MET A 65 -75.63 -8.27 -28.35
CA MET A 65 -75.60 -8.51 -29.80
C MET A 65 -76.56 -7.59 -30.57
N ALA A 66 -77.71 -7.21 -29.98
CA ALA A 66 -78.64 -6.25 -30.58
C ALA A 66 -78.12 -4.79 -30.55
N GLN A 67 -77.38 -4.41 -29.51
CA GLN A 67 -76.73 -3.10 -29.40
C GLN A 67 -75.42 -3.00 -30.23
N ALA A 68 -74.88 -4.13 -30.71
CA ALA A 68 -73.70 -4.15 -31.57
C ALA A 68 -73.98 -3.72 -33.04
N ALA A 69 -75.25 -3.63 -33.45
CA ALA A 69 -75.62 -3.29 -34.83
C ALA A 69 -75.32 -1.81 -35.22
N PRO A 70 -75.60 -0.79 -34.39
CA PRO A 70 -75.22 0.60 -34.67
C PRO A 70 -73.79 0.98 -34.21
N ALA A 71 -73.11 0.15 -33.41
CA ALA A 71 -71.75 0.43 -32.92
C ALA A 71 -70.62 0.11 -33.92
N LYS A 72 -70.95 -0.45 -35.09
CA LYS A 72 -69.96 -0.85 -36.13
C LYS A 72 -69.00 0.27 -36.57
N PRO A 73 -69.45 1.50 -36.90
CA PRO A 73 -68.52 2.57 -37.31
C PRO A 73 -67.62 3.02 -36.16
N GLU A 74 -68.11 3.07 -34.93
CA GLU A 74 -67.31 3.38 -33.74
C GLU A 74 -66.27 2.29 -33.46
N LEU A 75 -66.62 1.02 -33.64
CA LEU A 75 -65.69 -0.10 -33.51
C LEU A 75 -64.56 -0.03 -34.56
N ASP A 76 -64.83 0.43 -35.78
CA ASP A 76 -63.80 0.55 -36.82
C ASP A 76 -62.88 1.76 -36.60
N VAL A 77 -63.40 2.86 -36.03
CA VAL A 77 -62.58 3.99 -35.56
C VAL A 77 -61.69 3.56 -34.39
N LEU A 78 -62.28 2.91 -33.38
CA LEU A 78 -61.54 2.41 -32.22
C LEU A 78 -60.47 1.38 -32.60
N LYS A 79 -60.72 0.50 -33.57
CA LYS A 79 -59.70 -0.44 -34.08
C LYS A 79 -58.55 0.29 -34.77
N LYS A 80 -58.83 1.37 -35.52
CA LYS A 80 -57.79 2.20 -36.14
C LYS A 80 -56.96 2.95 -35.10
N GLU A 81 -57.59 3.47 -34.05
CA GLU A 81 -56.88 4.10 -32.93
C GLU A 81 -56.04 3.06 -32.15
N LEU A 82 -56.55 1.86 -31.93
CA LEU A 82 -55.81 0.77 -31.28
C LEU A 82 -54.58 0.35 -32.12
N SER A 83 -54.74 0.23 -33.44
CA SER A 83 -53.61 -0.12 -34.30
C SER A 83 -52.57 1.00 -34.39
N GLN A 84 -53.00 2.27 -34.44
CA GLN A 84 -52.09 3.42 -34.38
C GLN A 84 -51.35 3.51 -33.05
N THR A 85 -52.03 3.34 -31.93
CA THR A 85 -51.40 3.36 -30.60
C THR A 85 -50.47 2.18 -30.38
N GLN A 86 -50.82 0.98 -30.88
CA GLN A 86 -49.90 -0.17 -30.88
C GLN A 86 -48.65 0.09 -31.72
N ALA A 87 -48.80 0.69 -32.91
CA ALA A 87 -47.67 1.05 -33.75
C ALA A 87 -46.77 2.11 -33.08
N GLN A 88 -47.36 3.11 -32.43
CA GLN A 88 -46.61 4.12 -31.67
C GLN A 88 -45.86 3.50 -30.47
N LEU A 89 -46.50 2.60 -29.72
CA LEU A 89 -45.86 1.90 -28.60
C LEU A 89 -44.70 1.03 -29.06
N ALA A 90 -44.85 0.34 -30.20
CA ALA A 90 -43.78 -0.46 -30.80
C ALA A 90 -42.60 0.42 -31.22
N ALA A 91 -42.87 1.56 -31.87
CA ALA A 91 -41.84 2.51 -32.27
C ALA A 91 -41.12 3.13 -31.06
N GLU A 92 -41.85 3.50 -29.99
CA GLU A 92 -41.27 4.04 -28.76
C GLU A 92 -40.40 3.00 -28.05
N ARG A 93 -40.85 1.74 -27.97
CA ARG A 93 -40.06 0.64 -27.41
C ARG A 93 -38.75 0.45 -28.17
N GLN A 94 -38.81 0.41 -29.50
CA GLN A 94 -37.62 0.27 -30.33
C GLN A 94 -36.67 1.46 -30.19
N ALA A 95 -37.19 2.69 -30.13
CA ALA A 95 -36.39 3.89 -29.88
C ALA A 95 -35.73 3.86 -28.50
N ARG A 96 -36.45 3.39 -27.46
CA ARG A 96 -35.95 3.27 -26.09
C ARG A 96 -34.89 2.17 -25.96
N GLU A 97 -35.05 1.06 -26.65
CA GLU A 97 -34.07 -0.02 -26.73
C GLU A 97 -32.80 0.44 -27.46
N ALA A 98 -32.94 1.16 -28.59
CA ALA A 98 -31.79 1.73 -29.27
C ALA A 98 -31.05 2.76 -28.41
N ALA A 99 -31.78 3.62 -27.71
CA ALA A 99 -31.21 4.61 -26.79
C ALA A 99 -30.53 3.95 -25.58
N SER A 100 -31.10 2.88 -25.02
CA SER A 100 -30.51 2.16 -23.88
C SER A 100 -29.26 1.38 -24.30
N ALA A 101 -29.29 0.72 -25.47
CA ALA A 101 -28.13 0.05 -26.06
C ALA A 101 -27.00 1.05 -26.35
N GLY A 102 -27.31 2.20 -26.97
CA GLY A 102 -26.34 3.27 -27.21
C GLY A 102 -25.74 3.82 -25.91
N SER A 103 -26.57 4.05 -24.88
CA SER A 103 -26.12 4.51 -23.57
C SER A 103 -25.26 3.47 -22.84
N GLN A 104 -25.54 2.18 -23.01
CA GLN A 104 -24.76 1.10 -22.42
C GLN A 104 -23.42 0.94 -23.12
N GLN A 105 -23.39 1.03 -24.44
CA GLN A 105 -22.16 1.01 -25.22
C GLN A 105 -21.26 2.22 -24.90
N LEU A 106 -21.84 3.43 -24.78
CA LEU A 106 -21.08 4.62 -24.38
C LEU A 106 -20.48 4.47 -22.98
N ARG A 107 -21.25 3.93 -22.02
CA ARG A 107 -20.74 3.64 -20.67
C ARG A 107 -19.59 2.63 -20.70
N GLN A 108 -19.72 1.55 -21.48
CA GLN A 108 -18.65 0.56 -21.63
C GLN A 108 -17.39 1.16 -22.26
N GLN A 109 -17.54 2.03 -23.27
CA GLN A 109 -16.41 2.73 -23.88
C GLN A 109 -15.75 3.70 -22.90
N ALA A 110 -16.53 4.46 -22.13
CA ALA A 110 -16.02 5.35 -21.10
C ALA A 110 -15.28 4.57 -19.98
N GLN A 111 -15.84 3.44 -19.55
CA GLN A 111 -15.21 2.55 -18.58
C GLN A 111 -13.87 2.02 -19.12
N ALA A 112 -13.86 1.47 -20.33
CA ALA A 112 -12.66 0.94 -20.96
C ALA A 112 -11.59 2.02 -21.20
N ALA A 113 -12.00 3.26 -21.53
CA ALA A 113 -11.08 4.39 -21.64
C ALA A 113 -10.48 4.78 -20.28
N SER A 114 -11.31 4.81 -19.23
CA SER A 114 -10.87 5.07 -17.86
C SER A 114 -9.91 3.99 -17.34
N ASP A 115 -10.20 2.72 -17.61
CA ASP A 115 -9.35 1.59 -17.20
C ASP A 115 -8.01 1.64 -17.93
N LYS A 116 -8.01 1.93 -19.24
CA LYS A 116 -6.77 2.14 -20.02
C LYS A 116 -5.96 3.32 -19.50
N ALA A 117 -6.59 4.45 -19.21
CA ALA A 117 -5.91 5.62 -18.66
C ALA A 117 -5.30 5.30 -17.28
N THR A 118 -6.04 4.60 -16.43
CA THR A 118 -5.56 4.18 -15.10
C THR A 118 -4.38 3.22 -15.21
N ALA A 119 -4.44 2.26 -16.14
CA ALA A 119 -3.35 1.33 -16.40
C ALA A 119 -2.10 2.06 -16.91
N GLN A 120 -2.24 3.02 -17.81
CA GLN A 120 -1.11 3.83 -18.29
C GLN A 120 -0.48 4.66 -17.16
N VAL A 121 -1.30 5.32 -16.33
CA VAL A 121 -0.80 6.07 -15.16
C VAL A 121 -0.04 5.16 -14.20
N ALA A 122 -0.55 3.95 -13.95
CA ALA A 122 0.14 2.96 -13.12
C ALA A 122 1.48 2.51 -13.73
N GLN A 123 1.53 2.28 -15.05
CA GLN A 123 2.76 1.94 -15.75
C GLN A 123 3.80 3.06 -15.65
N TYR A 124 3.41 4.32 -15.87
CA TYR A 124 4.31 5.45 -15.73
C TYR A 124 4.83 5.57 -14.30
N ARG A 125 3.95 5.46 -13.28
CA ARG A 125 4.37 5.48 -11.87
C ARG A 125 5.38 4.39 -11.55
N ASN A 126 5.10 3.15 -11.96
CA ASN A 126 6.02 2.04 -11.74
C ASN A 126 7.38 2.28 -12.42
N ALA A 127 7.38 2.80 -13.66
CA ALA A 127 8.61 3.14 -14.36
C ALA A 127 9.39 4.27 -13.65
N TYR A 128 8.69 5.29 -13.14
CA TYR A 128 9.33 6.34 -12.33
C TYR A 128 9.91 5.82 -11.03
N ASP A 129 9.21 4.94 -10.33
CA ASP A 129 9.68 4.33 -9.07
C ASP A 129 10.90 3.43 -9.32
N GLU A 130 10.90 2.67 -10.42
CA GLU A 130 12.05 1.87 -10.84
C GLU A 130 13.25 2.76 -11.20
N LEU A 131 13.02 3.86 -11.94
CA LEU A 131 14.04 4.85 -12.27
C LEU A 131 14.64 5.51 -11.02
N LEU A 132 13.80 5.81 -10.03
CA LEU A 132 14.24 6.38 -8.77
C LEU A 132 15.05 5.37 -7.95
N LYS A 133 14.65 4.10 -7.96
CA LYS A 133 15.38 3.02 -7.29
C LYS A 133 16.76 2.81 -7.92
N MET A 134 16.85 2.72 -9.25
CA MET A 134 18.15 2.57 -9.92
C MET A 134 19.06 3.80 -9.67
N ALA A 135 18.50 5.02 -9.64
CA ALA A 135 19.27 6.22 -9.37
C ALA A 135 19.85 6.20 -7.94
N ARG A 136 19.05 5.79 -6.94
CA ARG A 136 19.52 5.64 -5.56
C ARG A 136 20.58 4.55 -5.42
N THR A 137 20.40 3.41 -6.09
CA THR A 137 21.41 2.35 -6.09
C THR A 137 22.72 2.83 -6.74
N SER A 138 22.65 3.49 -7.89
CA SER A 138 23.84 4.02 -8.57
C SER A 138 24.56 5.07 -7.72
N GLU A 139 23.83 5.95 -7.04
CA GLU A 139 24.41 6.95 -6.15
C GLU A 139 25.07 6.29 -4.92
N ALA A 140 24.44 5.26 -4.33
CA ALA A 140 25.02 4.50 -3.24
C ALA A 140 26.31 3.77 -3.67
N GLU A 141 26.33 3.18 -4.87
CA GLU A 141 27.53 2.57 -5.45
C GLU A 141 28.63 3.61 -5.69
N ARG A 142 28.30 4.80 -6.23
CA ARG A 142 29.25 5.90 -6.39
C ARG A 142 29.86 6.33 -5.07
N GLN A 143 29.04 6.50 -4.02
CA GLN A 143 29.52 6.88 -2.69
C GLN A 143 30.41 5.81 -2.06
N ARG A 144 30.03 4.54 -2.23
CA ARG A 144 30.84 3.40 -1.77
C ARG A 144 32.21 3.39 -2.47
N LEU A 145 32.22 3.45 -3.81
CA LEU A 145 33.46 3.47 -4.59
C LEU A 145 34.32 4.70 -4.30
N ALA A 146 33.71 5.86 -4.08
CA ALA A 146 34.42 7.07 -3.69
C ALA A 146 35.09 6.92 -2.32
N THR A 147 34.41 6.27 -1.36
CA THR A 147 34.96 5.98 -0.03
C THR A 147 36.10 4.97 -0.10
N GLU A 148 35.94 3.90 -0.87
CA GLU A 148 37.00 2.91 -1.12
C GLU A 148 38.22 3.56 -1.79
N ALA A 149 38.01 4.40 -2.80
CA ALA A 149 39.08 5.14 -3.47
C ALA A 149 39.80 6.12 -2.52
N ALA A 150 39.07 6.83 -1.67
CA ALA A 150 39.66 7.71 -0.66
C ALA A 150 40.50 6.94 0.37
N THR A 151 40.02 5.76 0.77
CA THR A 151 40.74 4.87 1.69
C THR A 151 42.03 4.36 1.06
N HIS A 152 41.97 3.88 -0.19
CA HIS A 152 43.15 3.45 -0.92
C HIS A 152 44.16 4.58 -1.16
N ARG A 153 43.69 5.78 -1.49
CA ARG A 153 44.57 6.94 -1.64
C ARG A 153 45.28 7.28 -0.34
N THR A 154 44.56 7.23 0.78
CA THR A 154 45.14 7.42 2.12
C THR A 154 46.17 6.32 2.43
N ALA A 155 45.88 5.06 2.09
CA ALA A 155 46.81 3.94 2.25
C ALA A 155 48.11 4.20 1.50
N ILE A 156 48.03 4.59 0.23
CA ILE A 156 49.18 4.83 -0.63
C ILE A 156 50.03 5.99 -0.08
N THR A 157 49.41 7.10 0.30
CA THR A 157 50.14 8.24 0.88
C THR A 157 50.84 7.86 2.18
N GLN A 158 50.20 7.05 3.04
CA GLN A 158 50.85 6.54 4.25
C GLN A 158 51.99 5.57 3.94
N CYS A 159 51.82 4.67 2.96
CA CYS A 159 52.88 3.79 2.47
C CYS A 159 54.09 4.60 1.98
N GLU A 160 53.87 5.63 1.16
CA GLU A 160 54.91 6.49 0.62
C GLU A 160 55.68 7.21 1.74
N ALA A 161 54.96 7.78 2.71
CA ALA A 161 55.57 8.44 3.86
C ALA A 161 56.40 7.47 4.72
N LYS A 162 55.87 6.27 4.98
CA LYS A 162 56.54 5.21 5.75
C LYS A 162 57.76 4.66 5.01
N ASN A 163 57.66 4.50 3.69
CA ASN A 163 58.76 4.08 2.85
C ASN A 163 59.89 5.12 2.85
N ALA A 164 59.56 6.41 2.72
CA ALA A 164 60.54 7.49 2.84
C ALA A 164 61.23 7.52 4.22
N GLN A 165 60.47 7.29 5.30
CA GLN A 165 61.03 7.14 6.67
C GLN A 165 61.99 5.95 6.77
N LEU A 166 61.61 4.78 6.23
CA LEU A 166 62.47 3.60 6.20
C LEU A 166 63.78 3.86 5.44
N TYR A 167 63.70 4.55 4.30
CA TYR A 167 64.89 4.94 3.53
C TYR A 167 65.79 5.91 4.31
N ALA A 168 65.22 6.92 4.96
CA ALA A 168 65.99 7.87 5.76
C ALA A 168 66.68 7.18 6.94
N VAL A 169 65.97 6.32 7.68
CA VAL A 169 66.54 5.52 8.77
C VAL A 169 67.65 4.60 8.26
N GLY A 170 67.45 3.97 7.09
CA GLY A 170 68.49 3.14 6.44
C GLY A 170 69.75 3.94 6.10
N GLN A 171 69.61 5.16 5.58
CA GLN A 171 70.75 6.06 5.31
C GLN A 171 71.44 6.50 6.59
N GLU A 172 70.70 6.81 7.66
CA GLU A 172 71.29 7.13 8.96
C GLU A 172 72.10 5.98 9.54
N ILE A 173 71.62 4.73 9.41
CA ILE A 173 72.36 3.53 9.84
C ILE A 173 73.66 3.40 9.04
N LEU A 174 73.61 3.56 7.71
CA LEU A 174 74.82 3.49 6.86
C LEU A 174 75.81 4.59 7.22
N GLY A 175 75.36 5.84 7.40
CA GLY A 175 76.22 6.96 7.81
C GLY A 175 76.80 6.79 9.22
N ALA A 176 76.05 6.19 10.15
CA ALA A 176 76.54 5.83 11.47
C ALA A 176 77.67 4.78 11.39
N TYR A 177 77.57 3.81 10.47
CA TYR A 177 78.65 2.84 10.23
C TYR A 177 79.91 3.52 9.64
N GLU A 178 79.75 4.41 8.64
CA GLU A 178 80.88 5.13 8.04
C GLU A 178 81.62 6.03 9.04
N THR A 179 80.88 6.74 9.89
CA THR A 179 81.46 7.64 10.91
C THR A 179 82.06 6.87 12.10
N MET A 180 81.52 5.69 12.43
CA MET A 180 82.05 4.85 13.50
C MET A 180 83.36 4.13 13.13
N ASP A 181 83.57 3.75 11.87
CA ASP A 181 84.72 2.92 11.47
C ASP A 181 86.07 3.64 11.65
N VAL A 182 86.15 4.93 11.35
CA VAL A 182 87.44 5.65 11.30
C VAL A 182 87.90 6.15 12.68
N GLY A 183 86.98 6.61 13.53
CA GLY A 183 87.30 7.15 14.87
C GLY A 183 87.21 6.12 15.99
N THR A 184 86.30 5.15 15.87
CA THR A 184 85.96 4.24 16.97
C THR A 184 86.86 3.01 17.02
N VAL A 185 87.42 2.56 15.88
CA VAL A 185 88.44 1.50 15.86
C VAL A 185 89.72 1.95 16.57
N LEU A 186 90.09 3.24 16.46
CA LEU A 186 91.24 3.80 17.17
C LEU A 186 90.99 3.94 18.68
N ALA A 187 89.76 4.29 19.09
CA ALA A 187 89.35 4.38 20.50
C ALA A 187 89.06 3.02 21.18
N SER A 188 88.63 2.01 20.41
CA SER A 188 88.26 0.67 20.89
C SER A 188 89.46 -0.17 21.37
N ARG A 189 90.69 0.30 21.14
CA ARG A 189 91.91 -0.30 21.71
C ARG A 189 92.16 0.06 23.19
N GLN A 190 91.30 0.86 23.82
CA GLN A 190 91.40 1.17 25.25
C GLN A 190 90.40 0.38 26.12
N PRO A 191 90.80 -0.08 27.32
CA PRO A 191 90.12 -1.13 28.10
C PRO A 191 88.81 -0.72 28.82
N PHE A 192 88.19 0.43 28.52
CA PHE A 192 86.94 0.91 29.15
C PHE A 192 85.67 0.61 28.33
N ALA A 193 85.68 -0.45 27.52
CA ALA A 193 84.65 -0.78 26.52
C ALA A 193 83.28 -1.23 27.06
N ALA A 194 83.04 -1.21 28.39
CA ALA A 194 81.71 -1.50 28.94
C ALA A 194 80.69 -0.40 28.58
N GLN A 195 81.10 0.87 28.64
CA GLN A 195 80.23 2.00 28.26
C GLN A 195 79.96 2.06 26.75
N SER A 196 80.90 1.60 25.91
CA SER A 196 80.66 1.54 24.46
C SER A 196 79.65 0.47 24.10
N ARG A 197 79.71 -0.72 24.72
CA ARG A 197 78.70 -1.79 24.55
C ARG A 197 77.27 -1.31 24.83
N VAL A 198 77.04 -0.64 25.96
CA VAL A 198 75.71 -0.09 26.30
C VAL A 198 75.25 0.97 25.31
N LYS A 199 76.16 1.84 24.83
CA LYS A 199 75.84 2.82 23.78
C LYS A 199 75.43 2.15 22.46
N TYR A 200 76.10 1.06 22.07
CA TYR A 200 75.72 0.30 20.87
C TYR A 200 74.37 -0.38 21.02
N GLU A 201 74.07 -0.95 22.19
CA GLU A 201 72.75 -1.51 22.48
C GLU A 201 71.65 -0.43 22.42
N GLN A 202 71.91 0.76 22.97
CA GLN A 202 70.95 1.86 22.94
C GLN A 202 70.72 2.38 21.52
N ILE A 203 71.78 2.48 20.70
CA ILE A 203 71.68 2.87 19.29
C ILE A 203 70.90 1.80 18.50
N ALA A 204 71.20 0.52 18.71
CA ALA A 204 70.47 -0.58 18.07
C ALA A 204 68.98 -0.59 18.46
N GLN A 205 68.66 -0.32 19.73
CA GLN A 205 67.27 -0.17 20.20
C GLN A 205 66.57 1.01 19.51
N GLN A 206 67.18 2.20 19.49
CA GLN A 206 66.60 3.38 18.85
C GLN A 206 66.34 3.18 17.35
N TYR A 207 67.26 2.54 16.63
CA TYR A 207 67.03 2.20 15.22
C TYR A 207 65.98 1.11 15.05
N GLY A 208 65.95 0.11 15.94
CA GLY A 208 64.92 -0.93 15.98
C GLY A 208 63.52 -0.35 16.17
N ASP A 209 63.36 0.58 17.11
CA ASP A 209 62.10 1.28 17.39
C ASP A 209 61.64 2.08 16.17
N ARG A 210 62.53 2.87 15.55
CA ARG A 210 62.19 3.66 14.36
C ARG A 210 61.85 2.78 13.15
N LEU A 211 62.51 1.64 12.98
CA LEU A 211 62.21 0.69 11.90
C LEU A 211 60.85 0.00 12.14
N TYR A 212 60.53 -0.28 13.40
CA TYR A 212 59.25 -0.86 13.78
C TYR A 212 58.10 0.15 13.59
N GLU A 213 58.28 1.39 14.03
CA GLU A 213 57.30 2.48 13.86
C GLU A 213 57.05 2.83 12.40
N SER A 214 58.08 2.73 11.54
CA SER A 214 57.97 3.03 10.10
C SER A 214 57.44 1.86 9.27
N LYS A 215 57.15 0.71 9.88
CA LYS A 215 56.48 -0.39 9.18
C LYS A 215 55.03 0.00 8.84
N PHE A 216 54.64 -0.21 7.59
CA PHE A 216 53.26 0.01 7.17
C PHE A 216 52.34 -1.12 7.64
N ASP A 217 51.19 -0.76 8.22
CA ASP A 217 50.12 -1.69 8.59
C ASP A 217 48.82 -1.28 7.89
N VAL A 218 48.30 -2.17 7.03
CA VAL A 218 47.04 -2.01 6.30
C VAL A 218 45.86 -1.79 7.25
N ARG A 219 45.89 -2.36 8.46
CA ARG A 219 44.82 -2.24 9.46
C ARG A 219 44.73 -0.83 10.04
N ALA A 220 45.84 -0.09 10.07
CA ALA A 220 45.87 1.29 10.56
C ALA A 220 45.16 2.26 9.61
N VAL A 221 45.03 1.93 8.32
CA VAL A 221 44.32 2.74 7.32
C VAL A 221 42.81 2.50 7.34
N ALA A 222 42.38 1.27 7.68
CA ALA A 222 40.98 0.88 7.69
C ALA A 222 40.24 1.24 9.00
N ALA A 223 40.97 1.70 10.03
CA ALA A 223 40.37 2.15 11.27
C ALA A 223 39.66 3.50 11.03
N PRO A 224 38.34 3.62 11.27
CA PRO A 224 37.66 4.91 11.20
C PRO A 224 38.31 5.83 12.22
N ALA A 225 38.69 7.04 11.79
CA ALA A 225 39.26 8.05 12.67
C ALA A 225 38.32 8.24 13.89
N PRO A 226 38.83 8.19 15.13
CA PRO A 226 38.00 8.46 16.30
C PRO A 226 37.42 9.86 16.16
N ALA A 227 36.09 9.97 16.27
CA ALA A 227 35.38 11.23 16.23
C ALA A 227 36.03 12.22 17.23
N PRO A 228 36.23 13.50 16.85
CA PRO A 228 36.79 14.47 17.77
C PRO A 228 35.83 14.60 18.96
N ALA A 229 36.34 14.27 20.15
CA ALA A 229 35.62 14.48 21.39
C ALA A 229 35.26 15.97 21.48
N ALA A 230 33.97 16.26 21.36
CA ALA A 230 33.43 17.59 21.53
C ALA A 230 33.75 18.11 22.93
N ALA A 231 34.46 19.23 22.95
CA ALA A 231 34.39 20.32 23.93
C ALA A 231 34.02 19.95 25.39
N ALA A 232 35.04 19.83 26.25
CA ALA A 232 34.92 20.36 27.60
C ALA A 232 35.37 21.83 27.56
N ALA A 233 34.40 22.71 27.35
CA ALA A 233 34.56 24.14 27.55
C ALA A 233 34.82 24.40 29.05
N SER A 234 36.06 24.75 29.41
CA SER A 234 36.34 25.44 30.67
C SER A 234 36.19 26.94 30.45
N ALA A 235 35.19 27.50 31.13
CA ALA A 235 34.77 28.89 31.11
C ALA A 235 35.90 29.89 31.46
N PRO A 236 35.82 31.14 30.98
CA PRO A 236 36.76 32.18 31.35
C PRO A 236 36.47 32.69 32.77
N ALA A 237 37.48 32.67 33.64
CA ALA A 237 37.41 33.31 34.96
C ALA A 237 37.47 34.83 34.79
N ALA A 238 36.31 35.48 34.87
CA ALA A 238 36.19 36.91 35.05
C ALA A 238 36.12 37.25 36.54
N GLY A 239 37.14 37.98 37.00
CA GLY A 239 37.07 39.05 38.00
C GLY A 239 36.46 38.78 39.38
N ASP A 240 37.30 38.71 40.40
CA ASP A 240 36.94 39.21 41.73
C ASP A 240 38.10 40.04 42.30
N LYS A 241 37.99 41.37 42.08
CA LYS A 241 38.58 42.39 42.94
C LYS A 241 37.68 42.43 44.18
N GLU A 242 38.16 42.05 45.36
CA GLU A 242 38.02 42.81 46.62
C GLU A 242 38.62 42.04 47.81
N ARG A 243 39.74 42.53 48.34
CA ARG A 243 40.26 42.40 49.73
C ARG A 243 41.78 42.29 49.74
N ARG A 244 42.44 43.45 49.74
CA ARG A 244 43.72 43.59 50.43
C ARG A 244 43.55 44.62 51.54
N GLN A 245 43.79 44.12 52.74
CA GLN A 245 44.28 44.89 53.89
C GLN A 245 45.65 45.46 53.55
#